data_AF-A0A364MVY9-F1
#
_entry.id   AF-A0A364MVY9-F1
#
_cell.length_a   1.000
_cell.length_b   1.000
_cell.length_c   1.000
_cell.angle_alpha   90.00
_cell.angle_beta   90.00
_cell.angle_gamma   90.00
#
_symmetry.space_group_name_H-M   'P 1'
#
loop_
_entity.id
_entity.type
_entity.pdbx_description
1 polymer ?
#
loop_
_entity_poly.entity_id
_entity_poly.type
_entity_poly.pdbx_seq_one_letter_code
_entity_poly.pdbx_strand_id
1 'polypeptide(L)'
;MKPTTFFASCLVATLAAASPIPKPAAQPLPLVSLSLIGEPTHYSAGAAQNPQLSTSTATNAWSIHIPIDISLDLSARPEYVQALEIVGVEEGFGLQDEHVYKDDTAVVCKASLGSGSEGVIVRVGGERVLVDGGKVGKVTGVMCWKEEA
;
A
#
# COMPACT_ATOMS: atom_id res chain seq x y z
N MET A 1 71.96 -34.96 -33.04
CA MET A 1 71.20 -35.43 -31.87
C MET A 1 71.41 -34.46 -30.71
N LYS A 2 70.37 -33.71 -30.35
CA LYS A 2 70.14 -32.97 -29.09
C LYS A 2 68.69 -32.45 -29.13
N PRO A 3 67.83 -32.76 -28.15
CA PRO A 3 66.45 -32.28 -28.15
C PRO A 3 66.40 -30.89 -27.53
N THR A 4 65.65 -29.95 -28.11
CA THR A 4 65.34 -28.68 -27.44
C THR A 4 63.84 -28.47 -27.42
N THR A 5 63.34 -28.73 -26.22
CA THR A 5 62.07 -28.43 -25.56
C THR A 5 61.30 -27.24 -26.14
N PHE A 6 60.02 -27.46 -26.47
CA PHE A 6 59.02 -26.39 -26.50
C PHE A 6 58.00 -26.64 -25.39
N PHE A 7 57.92 -25.68 -24.46
CA PHE A 7 57.00 -25.64 -23.34
C PHE A 7 55.57 -25.42 -23.84
N ALA A 8 54.67 -26.37 -23.56
CA ALA A 8 53.23 -26.17 -23.72
C ALA A 8 52.70 -25.39 -22.51
N SER A 9 52.42 -24.10 -22.69
CA SER A 9 51.78 -23.27 -21.68
C SER A 9 50.26 -23.39 -21.81
N CYS A 10 49.66 -24.32 -21.06
CA CYS A 10 48.20 -24.40 -20.91
C CYS A 10 47.71 -23.20 -20.10
N LEU A 11 47.10 -22.23 -20.78
CA LEU A 11 46.39 -21.12 -20.15
C LEU A 11 45.04 -21.64 -19.61
N VAL A 12 44.99 -21.91 -18.31
CA VAL A 12 43.75 -22.24 -17.61
C VAL A 12 42.94 -20.96 -17.47
N ALA A 13 41.93 -20.79 -18.32
CA ALA A 13 40.94 -19.73 -18.17
C ALA A 13 40.04 -20.06 -16.97
N THR A 14 40.34 -19.46 -15.82
CA THR A 14 39.42 -19.43 -14.68
C THR A 14 38.24 -18.51 -15.03
N LEU A 15 37.12 -19.08 -15.44
CA LEU A 15 35.85 -18.36 -15.50
C LEU A 15 35.50 -17.89 -14.08
N ALA A 16 35.58 -16.58 -13.84
CA ALA A 16 35.05 -15.97 -12.64
C ALA A 16 33.53 -16.19 -12.65
N ALA A 17 33.05 -17.08 -11.79
CA ALA A 17 31.63 -17.21 -11.51
C ALA A 17 31.17 -15.90 -10.87
N ALA A 18 30.45 -15.07 -11.62
CA ALA A 18 29.77 -13.91 -11.07
C ALA A 18 28.71 -14.42 -10.09
N SER A 19 29.00 -14.36 -8.79
CA SER A 19 27.98 -14.55 -7.78
C SER A 19 26.93 -13.43 -7.96
N PRO A 20 25.64 -13.75 -8.03
CA PRO A 20 24.62 -12.71 -8.05
C PRO A 20 24.77 -11.88 -6.78
N ILE A 21 25.01 -10.58 -6.96
CA ILE A 21 25.02 -9.62 -5.85
C ILE A 21 23.66 -9.72 -5.18
N PRO A 22 23.58 -9.98 -3.86
CA PRO A 22 22.31 -9.96 -3.14
C PRO A 22 21.69 -8.58 -3.34
N LYS A 23 20.59 -8.52 -4.09
CA LYS A 23 19.81 -7.29 -4.22
C LYS A 23 19.34 -6.95 -2.80
N PRO A 24 19.53 -5.72 -2.30
CA PRO A 24 18.96 -5.32 -1.02
C PRO A 24 17.48 -5.66 -1.02
N ALA A 25 16.99 -6.32 0.02
CA ALA A 25 15.57 -6.56 0.18
C ALA A 25 14.90 -5.18 0.19
N ALA A 26 14.00 -4.93 -0.76
CA ALA A 26 13.19 -3.72 -0.73
C ALA A 26 12.42 -3.72 0.59
N GLN A 27 12.56 -2.66 1.38
CA GLN A 27 11.76 -2.53 2.60
C GLN A 27 10.29 -2.38 2.16
N PRO A 28 9.35 -3.09 2.81
CA PRO A 28 7.94 -2.94 2.49
C PRO A 28 7.50 -1.51 2.82
N LEU A 29 6.65 -0.94 1.96
CA LEU A 29 6.06 0.38 2.21
C LEU A 29 5.15 0.33 3.44
N PRO A 30 5.13 1.39 4.26
CA PRO A 30 4.18 1.50 5.36
C PRO A 30 2.75 1.48 4.82
N LEU A 31 1.88 0.73 5.51
CA LEU A 31 0.48 0.58 5.16
C LEU A 31 -0.41 1.44 6.05
N VAL A 32 -1.44 2.03 5.45
CA VAL A 32 -2.56 2.66 6.16
C VAL A 32 -3.73 1.70 6.20
N SER A 33 -4.20 1.40 7.40
CA SER A 33 -5.42 0.63 7.60
C SER A 33 -6.61 1.58 7.57
N LEU A 34 -7.42 1.49 6.51
CA LEU A 34 -8.61 2.29 6.32
C LEU A 34 -9.84 1.44 6.59
N SER A 35 -10.71 1.92 7.47
CA SER A 35 -12.03 1.34 7.75
C SER A 35 -13.09 1.97 6.85
N LEU A 36 -13.88 1.11 6.23
CA LEU A 36 -14.96 1.40 5.31
C LEU A 36 -16.25 0.97 6.01
N ILE A 37 -17.13 1.93 6.26
CA ILE A 37 -18.41 1.69 6.92
C ILE A 37 -19.51 1.62 5.87
N GLY A 38 -20.14 0.45 5.76
CA GLY A 38 -21.14 0.13 4.76
C GLY A 38 -21.18 -1.37 4.49
N GLU A 39 -22.14 -1.83 3.69
CA GLU A 39 -22.18 -3.24 3.30
C GLU A 39 -21.14 -3.50 2.19
N PRO A 40 -20.18 -4.41 2.38
CA PRO A 40 -19.20 -4.73 1.34
C PRO A 40 -19.91 -5.34 0.13
N THR A 41 -19.77 -4.72 -1.05
CA THR A 41 -20.48 -5.16 -2.27
C THR A 41 -19.74 -6.24 -3.06
N HIS A 42 -18.43 -6.42 -2.81
CA HIS A 42 -17.56 -7.27 -3.65
C HIS A 42 -16.76 -8.33 -2.89
N TYR A 43 -16.90 -8.39 -1.57
CA TYR A 43 -16.11 -9.29 -0.75
C TYR A 43 -16.96 -10.44 -0.20
N SER A 44 -16.89 -11.58 -0.88
CA SER A 44 -17.36 -12.87 -0.35
C SER A 44 -16.25 -13.55 0.45
N ALA A 45 -16.62 -14.36 1.45
CA ALA A 45 -15.67 -15.20 2.18
C ALA A 45 -14.79 -16.00 1.19
N GLY A 46 -13.46 -15.77 1.24
CA GLY A 46 -12.48 -16.45 0.38
C GLY A 46 -11.73 -15.59 -0.65
N ALA A 47 -11.99 -14.28 -0.74
CA ALA A 47 -11.18 -13.37 -1.56
C ALA A 47 -9.81 -13.08 -0.93
N ALA A 48 -8.79 -12.83 -1.76
CA ALA A 48 -7.40 -12.55 -1.34
C ALA A 48 -7.26 -11.30 -0.44
N GLN A 49 -8.25 -10.41 -0.49
CA GLN A 49 -8.47 -9.37 0.52
C GLN A 49 -9.80 -9.68 1.19
N ASN A 50 -9.77 -10.44 2.27
CA ASN A 50 -10.97 -10.65 3.07
C ASN A 50 -11.14 -9.39 3.94
N PRO A 51 -12.25 -8.64 3.85
CA PRO A 51 -12.56 -7.56 4.78
C PRO A 51 -12.43 -8.10 6.20
N GLN A 52 -11.42 -7.66 6.93
CA GLN A 52 -11.39 -7.92 8.36
C GLN A 52 -12.48 -7.06 8.99
N LEU A 53 -13.29 -7.67 9.87
CA LEU A 53 -14.22 -6.94 10.72
C LEU A 53 -13.39 -5.87 11.44
N SER A 54 -13.69 -4.61 11.16
CA SER A 54 -12.87 -3.52 11.67
C SER A 54 -13.00 -3.47 13.21
N THR A 55 -11.92 -3.14 13.92
CA THR A 55 -11.98 -2.84 15.37
C THR A 55 -12.68 -1.51 15.68
N SER A 56 -13.16 -0.83 14.64
CA SER A 56 -14.03 0.34 14.72
C SER A 56 -15.26 0.05 15.59
N THR A 57 -15.72 1.06 16.35
CA THR A 57 -16.92 0.96 17.19
C THR A 57 -18.23 0.85 16.39
N ALA A 58 -18.17 0.80 15.06
CA ALA A 58 -19.34 0.74 14.20
C ALA A 58 -19.69 -0.67 13.72
N THR A 59 -20.98 -0.98 13.84
CA THR A 59 -21.60 -2.12 13.18
C THR A 59 -21.44 -1.99 11.66
N ASN A 60 -20.96 -3.05 11.00
CA ASN A 60 -20.74 -3.15 9.55
C ASN A 60 -19.52 -2.38 9.00
N ALA A 61 -18.46 -2.27 9.79
CA ALA A 61 -17.18 -1.74 9.32
C ALA A 61 -16.24 -2.87 8.87
N TRP A 62 -15.58 -2.68 7.74
CA TRP A 62 -14.54 -3.55 7.23
C TRP A 62 -13.29 -2.76 6.86
N SER A 63 -12.13 -3.40 6.71
CA SER A 63 -10.87 -2.68 6.50
C SER A 63 -10.12 -3.11 5.25
N ILE A 64 -9.44 -2.14 4.63
CA ILE A 64 -8.45 -2.32 3.55
C ILE A 64 -7.13 -1.70 3.96
N HIS A 65 -6.04 -2.18 3.35
CA HIS A 65 -4.71 -1.63 3.54
C HIS A 65 -4.26 -0.91 2.28
N ILE A 66 -3.87 0.35 2.44
CA ILE A 66 -3.38 1.22 1.37
C ILE A 66 -1.92 1.55 1.64
N PRO A 67 -0.97 1.17 0.77
CA PRO A 67 0.40 1.63 0.90
C PRO A 67 0.49 3.15 0.75
N ILE A 68 1.31 3.80 1.57
CA ILE A 68 1.58 5.24 1.44
C ILE A 68 2.22 5.52 0.08
N ASP A 69 1.86 6.66 -0.51
CA ASP A 69 2.26 7.14 -1.85
C ASP A 69 1.76 6.30 -3.03
N ILE A 70 0.91 5.30 -2.78
CA ILE A 70 0.29 4.47 -3.82
C ILE A 70 -1.21 4.75 -3.89
N SER A 71 -1.68 5.01 -5.11
CA SER A 71 -3.12 5.10 -5.38
C SER A 71 -3.71 3.72 -5.62
N LEU A 72 -4.70 3.34 -4.82
CA LEU A 72 -5.56 2.20 -5.09
C LEU A 72 -6.67 2.64 -6.07
N ASP A 73 -6.64 2.08 -7.28
CA ASP A 73 -7.69 2.29 -8.29
C ASP A 73 -8.87 1.33 -8.07
N LEU A 74 -10.05 1.90 -7.84
CA LEU A 74 -11.32 1.19 -7.67
C LEU A 74 -12.32 1.56 -8.78
N SER A 75 -11.89 2.23 -9.85
CA SER A 75 -12.79 2.72 -10.90
C SER A 75 -13.56 1.60 -11.61
N ALA A 76 -12.90 0.46 -11.85
CA ALA A 76 -13.51 -0.73 -12.47
C ALA A 76 -14.41 -1.51 -11.51
N ARG A 77 -14.13 -1.46 -10.20
CA ARG A 77 -14.91 -2.12 -9.14
C ARG A 77 -15.02 -1.20 -7.93
N PRO A 78 -15.96 -0.24 -7.97
CA PRO A 78 -16.10 0.79 -6.95
C PRO A 78 -16.66 0.23 -5.65
N GLU A 79 -16.26 0.82 -4.53
CA GLU A 79 -16.81 0.48 -3.21
C GLU A 79 -17.96 1.41 -2.85
N TYR A 80 -19.01 0.87 -2.25
CA TYR A 80 -20.20 1.62 -1.89
C TYR A 80 -20.29 1.75 -0.37
N VAL A 81 -19.92 2.92 0.14
CA VAL A 81 -19.72 3.13 1.58
C VAL A 81 -20.39 4.41 2.06
N GLN A 82 -20.77 4.43 3.32
CA GLN A 82 -21.39 5.58 3.99
C GLN A 82 -20.34 6.47 4.66
N ALA A 83 -19.23 5.88 5.11
CA ALA A 83 -18.20 6.61 5.81
C ALA A 83 -16.84 5.90 5.77
N LEU A 84 -15.80 6.67 6.06
CA LEU A 84 -14.40 6.26 6.06
C LEU A 84 -13.71 6.72 7.35
N GLU A 85 -12.77 5.92 7.83
CA GLU A 85 -12.02 6.18 9.07
C GLU A 85 -10.63 5.54 8.97
N ILE A 86 -9.55 6.28 9.24
CA ILE A 86 -8.21 5.67 9.37
C ILE A 86 -8.11 5.06 10.76
N VAL A 87 -7.87 3.76 10.83
CA VAL A 87 -7.81 3.01 12.09
C VAL A 87 -6.39 2.68 12.53
N GLY A 88 -5.40 2.86 11.66
CA GLY A 88 -4.00 2.73 12.04
C GLY A 88 -3.04 2.97 10.88
N VAL A 89 -1.81 3.33 11.23
CA VAL A 89 -0.70 3.52 10.28
C VAL A 89 0.49 2.70 10.75
N GLU A 90 1.05 1.89 9.85
CA GLU A 90 2.28 1.15 10.12
C GLU A 90 3.50 2.06 10.02
N GLU A 91 4.49 1.79 10.86
CA GLU A 91 5.79 2.46 10.78
C GLU A 91 6.59 1.94 9.57
N GLY A 92 7.28 2.84 8.87
CA GLY A 92 8.13 2.47 7.74
C GLY A 92 8.66 3.67 6.97
N PHE A 93 9.26 3.42 5.81
CA PHE A 93 9.76 4.47 4.92
C PHE A 93 8.87 4.56 3.68
N GLY A 94 8.38 5.77 3.39
CA GLY A 94 7.62 6.07 2.17
C GLY A 94 8.50 5.99 0.91
N LEU A 95 7.90 6.24 -0.26
CA LEU A 95 8.65 6.19 -1.52
C LEU A 95 9.66 7.34 -1.67
N GLN A 96 9.48 8.41 -0.88
CA GLN A 96 10.33 9.59 -0.88
C GLN A 96 11.40 9.56 0.23
N ASP A 97 11.71 8.37 0.77
CA ASP A 97 12.61 8.16 1.91
C ASP A 97 12.17 8.91 3.20
N GLU A 98 10.90 9.34 3.25
CA GLU A 98 10.30 9.93 4.44
C GLU A 98 9.99 8.85 5.48
N HIS A 99 10.38 9.10 6.73
CA HIS A 99 10.03 8.20 7.83
C HIS A 99 8.58 8.47 8.27
N VAL A 100 7.75 7.43 8.23
CA VAL A 100 6.39 7.41 8.74
C VAL A 100 6.42 6.69 10.08
N TYR A 101 5.96 7.36 11.13
CA TYR A 101 5.84 6.76 12.45
C TYR A 101 4.56 5.93 12.56
N LYS A 102 4.52 5.00 13.51
CA LYS A 102 3.28 4.31 13.85
C LYS A 102 2.21 5.33 14.26
N ASP A 103 1.04 5.23 13.65
CA ASP A 103 -0.11 6.13 13.85
C ASP A 103 0.25 7.62 13.66
N ASP A 104 1.14 7.92 12.71
CA ASP A 104 1.59 9.28 12.38
C ASP A 104 0.41 10.18 11.96
N THR A 105 0.16 11.23 12.74
CA THR A 105 -0.96 12.16 12.53
C THR A 105 -0.83 13.03 11.29
N ALA A 106 0.37 13.09 10.70
CA ALA A 106 0.59 13.78 9.42
C ALA A 106 0.09 12.96 8.21
N VAL A 107 -0.24 11.67 8.40
CA VAL A 107 -0.79 10.84 7.33
C VAL A 107 -2.26 11.18 7.09
N VAL A 108 -2.58 11.40 5.83
CA VAL A 108 -3.94 11.66 5.34
C VAL A 108 -4.26 10.73 4.19
N CYS A 109 -5.54 10.43 4.01
CA CYS A 109 -6.04 9.70 2.84
C CYS A 109 -7.11 10.51 2.13
N LYS A 110 -7.08 10.51 0.80
CA LYS A 110 -8.16 11.02 -0.03
C LYS A 110 -8.89 9.87 -0.70
N ALA A 111 -10.19 9.80 -0.50
CA ALA A 111 -11.06 8.92 -1.25
C ALA A 111 -11.73 9.69 -2.39
N SER A 112 -11.50 9.24 -3.61
CA SER A 112 -12.12 9.78 -4.82
C SER A 112 -13.53 9.25 -4.96
N LEU A 113 -14.50 10.15 -5.11
CA LEU A 113 -15.91 9.79 -5.29
C LEU A 113 -16.27 9.73 -6.78
N GLY A 114 -17.18 8.83 -7.12
CA GLY A 114 -17.76 8.76 -8.46
C GLY A 114 -18.55 10.02 -8.81
N SER A 115 -18.87 10.16 -10.11
CA SER A 115 -19.74 11.24 -10.66
C SER A 115 -19.20 12.68 -10.59
N GLY A 116 -17.89 12.87 -10.40
CA GLY A 116 -17.26 14.20 -10.47
C GLY A 116 -17.39 15.03 -9.19
N SER A 117 -17.87 14.43 -8.10
CA SER A 117 -17.85 15.04 -6.76
C SER A 117 -16.43 15.23 -6.28
N GLU A 118 -16.19 16.29 -5.50
CA GLU A 118 -14.92 16.47 -4.80
C GLU A 118 -14.69 15.29 -3.83
N GLY A 119 -13.50 14.69 -3.87
CA GLY A 119 -13.16 13.57 -2.99
C GLY A 119 -13.14 13.97 -1.52
N VAL A 120 -13.24 13.01 -0.61
CA VAL A 120 -13.22 13.27 0.84
C VAL A 120 -11.82 13.02 1.42
N ILE A 121 -11.40 13.88 2.35
CA ILE A 121 -10.13 13.76 3.08
C ILE A 121 -10.40 13.13 4.43
N VAL A 122 -9.63 12.10 4.78
CA VAL A 122 -9.66 11.37 6.04
C VAL A 122 -8.30 11.56 6.74
N ARG A 123 -8.31 11.88 8.03
CA ARG A 123 -7.10 12.17 8.82
C ARG A 123 -6.97 11.16 9.96
N VAL A 124 -5.72 10.80 10.29
CA VAL A 124 -5.43 9.94 11.45
C VAL A 124 -5.86 10.63 12.74
N GLY A 125 -6.53 9.87 13.62
CA GLY A 125 -7.07 10.39 14.89
C GLY A 125 -8.22 11.39 14.74
N GLY A 126 -8.69 11.64 13.51
CA GLY A 126 -9.86 12.45 13.23
C GLY A 126 -11.17 11.69 13.48
N GLU A 127 -12.27 12.42 13.47
CA GLU A 127 -13.59 11.80 13.43
C GLU A 127 -13.80 11.05 12.11
N ARG A 128 -14.71 10.07 12.15
CA ARG A 128 -15.21 9.40 10.96
C ARG A 128 -15.71 10.40 9.94
N VAL A 129 -15.28 10.24 8.70
CA VAL A 129 -15.67 11.13 7.60
C VAL A 129 -16.84 10.52 6.85
N LEU A 130 -17.97 11.22 6.87
CA LEU A 130 -19.17 10.83 6.13
C LEU A 130 -18.96 11.05 4.63
N VAL A 131 -19.27 10.03 3.84
CA VAL A 131 -19.31 10.12 2.39
C VAL A 131 -20.70 10.62 1.97
N ASP A 132 -20.76 11.58 1.03
CA ASP A 132 -22.03 12.13 0.49
C ASP A 132 -23.07 12.50 1.57
N GLY A 133 -22.62 13.12 2.67
CA GLY A 133 -23.48 13.52 3.78
C GLY A 133 -24.07 12.35 4.59
N GLY A 134 -23.44 11.18 4.55
CA GLY A 134 -23.86 9.96 5.27
C GLY A 134 -24.74 9.02 4.44
N LYS A 135 -24.95 9.33 3.16
CA LYS A 135 -25.55 8.41 2.19
C LYS A 135 -24.50 7.41 1.70
N VAL A 136 -24.97 6.32 1.08
CA VAL A 136 -24.06 5.39 0.40
C VAL A 136 -23.48 6.10 -0.82
N GLY A 137 -22.19 6.44 -0.74
CA GLY A 137 -21.43 7.02 -1.82
C GLY A 137 -20.53 6.00 -2.52
N LYS A 138 -20.24 6.29 -3.78
CA LYS A 138 -19.42 5.45 -4.65
C LYS A 138 -17.96 5.88 -4.59
N VAL A 139 -17.12 5.13 -3.90
CA VAL A 139 -15.66 5.35 -3.84
C VAL A 139 -15.00 4.64 -5.02
N THR A 140 -14.23 5.40 -5.78
CA THR A 140 -13.58 4.98 -7.04
C THR A 140 -12.06 4.97 -6.97
N GLY A 141 -11.49 5.46 -5.88
CA GLY A 141 -10.06 5.34 -5.62
C GLY A 141 -9.72 5.87 -4.25
N VAL A 142 -8.58 5.44 -3.72
CA VAL A 142 -8.04 5.90 -2.45
C VAL A 142 -6.54 6.09 -2.59
N MET A 143 -6.03 7.20 -2.07
CA MET A 143 -4.59 7.47 -2.00
C MET A 143 -4.27 8.05 -0.63
N CYS A 144 -3.20 7.57 -0.01
CA CYS A 144 -2.72 8.07 1.27
C CYS A 144 -1.30 8.61 1.14
N TRP A 145 -1.01 9.71 1.83
CA TRP A 145 0.30 10.36 1.82
C TRP A 145 0.53 11.07 3.16
N LYS A 146 1.78 11.41 3.44
CA LYS A 146 2.15 12.27 4.57
C LYS A 146 2.09 13.73 4.13
N GLU A 147 1.31 14.56 4.82
CA GLU A 147 1.32 16.01 4.58
C GLU A 147 2.62 16.62 5.12
N GLU A 148 3.29 17.46 4.33
CA GLU A 148 4.38 18.31 4.82
C GLU A 148 3.81 19.31 5.84
N ALA A 149 4.49 19.44 6.98
CA ALA A 149 4.11 20.35 8.07
C ALA A 149 4.43 21.82 7.77
#